data_AF-A0A958G5E5-F1
#
_entry.id   AF-A0A958G5E5-F1
#
_cell.length_a   1.000
_cell.length_b   1.000
_cell.length_c   1.000
_cell.angle_alpha   90.00
_cell.angle_beta   90.00
_cell.angle_gamma   90.00
#
_symmetry.space_group_name_H-M   'P 1'
#
loop_
_entity.id
_entity.type
_entity.pdbx_description
1 polymer ?
#
loop_
_entity_poly.entity_id
_entity_poly.type
_entity_poly.pdbx_seq_one_letter_code
_entity_poly.pdbx_strand_id
1 'polypeptide(L)' 'MALITTSANISGQPTPADAAGLDPAIAAGADLVLDSGPCQFQVPSTVVRVDVERRQYQILRPGAFPPERFAAL' A
#
# COMPACT_ATOMS: atom_id res chain seq x y z
N MET A 1 -7.56 17.86 -4.89
CA MET A 1 -6.09 17.75 -4.89
C MET A 1 -5.72 16.28 -4.67
N ALA A 2 -4.76 15.73 -5.41
CA ALA A 2 -4.33 14.34 -5.27
C ALA A 2 -3.06 14.27 -4.41
N LEU A 3 -2.95 13.25 -3.55
CA LEU A 3 -1.72 12.91 -2.84
C LEU A 3 -1.05 11.73 -3.55
N ILE A 4 0.18 11.95 -4.02
CA ILE A 4 0.98 10.90 -4.64
C ILE A 4 1.89 10.32 -3.57
N THR A 5 1.82 9.00 -3.37
CA THR A 5 2.53 8.35 -2.26
C THR A 5 2.95 6.92 -2.63
N THR A 6 3.98 6.44 -1.95
CA THR A 6 4.43 5.05 -1.91
C THR A 6 4.49 4.59 -0.46
N SER A 7 4.91 3.34 -0.22
CA SER A 7 5.21 2.91 1.14
C SER A 7 6.36 3.74 1.74
N ALA A 8 6.26 4.06 3.04
CA ALA A 8 7.22 4.90 3.75
C ALA A 8 8.45 4.09 4.20
N ASN A 9 9.22 3.57 3.24
CA ASN A 9 10.43 2.79 3.52
C ASN A 9 11.56 3.13 2.55
N ILE A 10 12.78 2.82 2.96
CA ILE A 10 13.92 2.79 2.05
C ILE A 10 13.65 1.71 0.99
N SER A 11 13.91 2.04 -0.28
CA SER A 11 13.68 1.13 -1.41
C SER A 11 14.33 -0.24 -1.17
N GLY A 12 13.56 -1.31 -1.32
CA GLY A 12 14.00 -2.69 -1.09
C GLY A 12 13.91 -3.16 0.36
N GLN A 13 13.70 -2.26 1.32
CA GLN A 13 13.45 -2.62 2.72
C GLN A 13 11.97 -2.98 2.97
N PRO A 14 11.66 -3.69 4.06
CA PRO A 14 10.28 -3.97 4.45
C PRO A 14 9.46 -2.68 4.63
N THR A 15 8.16 -2.78 4.33
CA THR A 15 7.21 -1.69 4.59
C THR A 15 6.88 -1.64 6.09
N PRO A 16 6.98 -0.48 6.75
CA PRO A 16 6.58 -0.36 8.15
C PRO A 16 5.06 -0.48 8.30
N ALA A 17 4.63 -1.15 9.37
CA ALA A 17 3.22 -1.28 9.73
C ALA A 17 2.73 -0.19 10.69
N ASP A 18 3.65 0.56 11.30
CA ASP A 18 3.39 1.65 12.25
C ASP A 18 4.56 2.65 12.22
N ALA A 19 4.45 3.74 12.99
CA ALA A 19 5.51 4.74 13.07
C ALA A 19 6.79 4.22 13.76
N ALA A 20 6.68 3.24 14.66
CA ALA A 20 7.83 2.67 15.37
C ALA A 20 8.73 1.82 14.45
N GLY A 21 8.16 1.20 13.43
CA GLY A 21 8.91 0.46 12.39
C GLY A 21 9.53 1.35 11.31
N LEU A 22 9.35 2.67 11.36
CA LEU A 22 9.87 3.60 10.36
C LEU A 22 11.40 3.67 10.44
N ASP A 23 12.06 3.66 9.27
CA ASP A 23 13.51 3.87 9.21
C ASP A 23 13.84 5.30 9.72
N PRO A 24 14.80 5.46 10.65
CA PRO A 24 15.20 6.78 11.16
C PRO A 24 15.60 7.78 10.07
N ALA A 25 16.15 7.31 8.94
CA ALA A 25 16.50 8.18 7.82
C ALA A 25 15.27 8.75 7.11
N ILE A 26 14.18 7.99 7.03
CA ILE A 26 12.89 8.50 6.51
C ILE A 26 12.31 9.52 7.48
N ALA A 27 12.31 9.21 8.79
CA ALA A 27 11.79 10.12 9.81
C ALA A 27 12.55 11.46 9.85
N ALA A 28 13.88 11.42 9.71
CA ALA A 28 14.73 12.60 9.69
C ALA A 28 14.61 13.42 8.38
N GLY A 29 14.23 12.77 7.27
CA GLY A 29 14.11 13.41 5.96
C GLY A 29 12.71 13.95 5.64
N ALA A 30 11.69 13.56 6.40
CA ALA A 30 10.32 14.03 6.19
C ALA A 30 10.05 15.33 6.95
N ASP A 31 9.33 16.26 6.32
CA ASP A 31 8.87 17.49 6.99
C ASP A 31 7.86 17.21 8.11
N LEU A 32 7.12 16.09 8.00
CA LEU A 32 6.11 15.66 8.96
C LEU A 32 6.01 14.13 8.99
N VAL A 33 5.97 13.59 10.21
CA VAL A 33 5.55 12.19 10.47
C VAL A 33 4.28 12.24 11.31
N LEU A 34 3.24 11.55 10.85
CA LEU A 34 1.98 11.40 11.57
C LEU A 34 1.86 10.00 12.15
N ASP A 35 1.96 9.87 13.48
CA ASP A 35 1.71 8.62 14.18
C ASP A 35 0.23 8.51 14.58
N SER A 36 -0.50 7.62 13.90
CA SER A 36 -1.89 7.28 14.21
C SER A 36 -2.06 5.84 14.68
N GLY A 37 -0.98 5.22 15.15
CA GLY A 37 -0.94 3.79 15.47
C GLY A 37 -0.84 2.88 14.23
N PRO A 38 -0.96 1.55 14.43
CA PRO A 38 -0.70 0.57 13.38
C PRO A 38 -1.71 0.59 12.22
N CYS A 39 -1.20 0.35 11.01
CA CYS A 39 -1.99 0.11 9.80
C CYS A 39 -2.92 -1.09 9.98
N GLN A 40 -4.22 -0.92 9.68
CA GLN A 40 -5.23 -1.96 9.83
C GLN A 40 -4.90 -3.28 9.13
N PHE A 41 -4.39 -3.23 7.89
CA PHE A 41 -4.18 -4.44 7.08
C PHE A 41 -2.74 -4.95 7.07
N GLN A 42 -1.77 -4.12 7.49
CA GLN A 42 -0.33 -4.44 7.56
C GLN A 42 0.31 -5.03 6.29
N VAL A 43 -0.40 -4.99 5.15
CA VAL A 43 0.06 -5.44 3.84
C VAL A 43 -0.28 -4.38 2.79
N PRO A 44 0.45 -4.32 1.66
CA PRO A 44 0.15 -3.37 0.59
C PRO A 44 -1.24 -3.55 -0.01
N SER A 45 -1.69 -2.54 -0.74
CA SER A 45 -2.91 -2.62 -1.53
C SER A 45 -2.80 -3.67 -2.66
N THR A 46 -3.92 -4.34 -2.93
CA THR A 46 -4.10 -5.13 -4.15
C THR A 46 -4.16 -4.18 -5.34
N VAL A 47 -3.41 -4.48 -6.39
CA VAL A 47 -3.39 -3.69 -7.63
C VAL A 47 -3.92 -4.55 -8.76
N VAL A 48 -4.92 -4.04 -9.48
CA VAL A 48 -5.52 -4.72 -10.64
C VAL A 48 -5.40 -3.84 -11.89
N ARG A 49 -5.14 -4.47 -13.03
CA ARG A 49 -5.37 -3.89 -14.35
C ARG A 49 -6.79 -4.22 -14.76
N VAL A 50 -7.56 -3.22 -15.17
CA VAL A 50 -8.94 -3.39 -15.63
C VAL A 50 -8.98 -3.25 -17.15
N ASP A 51 -9.58 -4.21 -17.83
CA ASP A 51 -9.96 -4.15 -19.25
C ASP A 51 -11.47 -3.94 -19.32
N VAL A 52 -11.88 -2.70 -19.60
CA VAL A 52 -13.28 -2.30 -19.61
C VAL A 52 -14.02 -2.88 -20.81
N GLU A 53 -13.35 -3.00 -21.96
CA GLU A 53 -13.95 -3.52 -23.19
C GLU A 53 -14.27 -5.00 -23.05
N ARG A 54 -13.32 -5.77 -22.51
CA ARG A 54 -13.49 -7.22 -22.29
C ARG A 54 -14.24 -7.57 -21.02
N ARG A 55 -14.54 -6.59 -20.16
CA ARG A 55 -15.11 -6.80 -18.81
C ARG A 55 -14.28 -7.79 -17.99
N GLN A 56 -12.97 -7.61 -18.01
CA GLN A 56 -12.00 -8.48 -17.34
C GLN A 56 -11.06 -7.67 -16.45
N TYR A 57 -10.42 -8.34 -15.51
CA TYR A 57 -9.33 -7.77 -14.73
C TYR A 57 -8.18 -8.76 -14.59
N GLN A 58 -6.99 -8.22 -14.34
CA GLN A 58 -5.80 -8.99 -14.01
C GLN A 58 -5.22 -8.45 -12.71
N ILE A 59 -5.02 -9.31 -11.71
CA ILE A 59 -4.29 -8.96 -10.49
C ILE A 59 -2.81 -8.80 -10.84
N LEU A 60 -2.30 -7.58 -10.71
CA LEU A 60 -0.88 -7.26 -10.90
C LEU A 60 -0.07 -7.46 -9.61
N ARG A 61 -0.71 -7.18 -8.47
CA ARG A 61 -0.13 -7.39 -7.15
C ARG A 61 -1.21 -7.82 -6.17
N PRO A 62 -1.12 -9.00 -5.55
CA PRO A 62 -2.00 -9.36 -4.44
C PRO A 62 -1.69 -8.49 -3.22
N GLY A 63 -2.71 -8.21 -2.41
CA GLY A 63 -2.59 -7.35 -1.23
C GLY A 63 -3.79 -7.49 -0.31
N ALA A 64 -4.12 -6.44 0.42
CA ALA A 64 -5.17 -6.44 1.45
C ALA A 64 -6.58 -6.85 0.97
N PHE A 65 -6.84 -6.79 -0.34
CA PHE A 65 -8.11 -7.22 -0.93
C PHE A 65 -7.96 -8.63 -1.56
N PRO A 66 -8.59 -9.67 -1.00
CA PRO A 66 -8.40 -11.06 -1.42
C PRO A 66 -8.94 -11.37 -2.83
N PRO A 67 -8.33 -12.31 -3.59
CA PRO A 67 -8.83 -12.79 -4.89
C PRO A 67 -10.30 -13.25 -4.84
N GLU A 68 -10.70 -13.93 -3.76
CA GLU A 68 -12.03 -14.51 -3.60
C GLU A 68 -13.12 -13.44 -3.55
N ARG A 69 -12.77 -12.21 -3.15
CA ARG A 69 -13.71 -11.08 -3.12
C ARG A 69 -13.98 -10.49 -4.49
N PHE A 70 -13.14 -10.75 -5.50
CA PHE A 70 -13.40 -10.28 -6.86
C PHE A 70 -14.37 -11.17 -7.62
N ALA A 71 -14.58 -12.43 -7.23
CA ALA A 71 -15.58 -13.30 -7.85
C ALA A 71 -17.03 -12.83 -7.59
N ALA A 72 -17.22 -11.94 -6.62
CA ALA A 72 -18.50 -11.33 -6.28
C ALA A 72 -18.77 -9.98 -6.98
N LEU A 73 -17.88 -9.54 -7.89
CA LEU A 73 -17.97 -8.29 -8.67
C LEU A 73 -18.29 -8.59 -10.14
#